data_AF-A0A7S4NIW2-F1
#
_entry.id   AF-A0A7S4NIW2-F1
#
_cell.length_a   1.000
_cell.length_b   1.000
_cell.length_c   1.000
_cell.angle_alpha   90.00
_cell.angle_beta   90.00
_cell.angle_gamma   90.00
#
_symmetry.space_group_name_H-M   'P 1'
#
loop_
_entity.id
_entity.type
_entity.pdbx_description
1 polymer ?
#
loop_
_entity_poly.entity_id
_entity_poly.type
_entity_poly.pdbx_seq_one_letter_code
_entity_poly.pdbx_strand_id
1 'polypeptide(L)'
;MSSYRSAAVIITQRLAASEPMFTEANRGRLFVMLRHPIKRVVDQFYYRQMATWESGFDPNLATMSLEQFAASDRLVENFVVRSLVHKVTTDVTKDDVDLAKEILRQKFVVGIAEWFDLSVVRFE
;
A
#
# COMPACT_ATOMS: atom_id res chain seq x y z
N MET A 1 -38.74 -3.07 1.95
CA MET A 1 -37.61 -3.75 2.62
C MET A 1 -36.33 -3.37 1.87
N SER A 2 -35.51 -2.49 2.44
CA SER A 2 -34.22 -2.14 1.86
C SER A 2 -33.26 -3.32 2.08
N SER A 3 -32.92 -4.03 1.02
CA SER A 3 -31.91 -5.10 1.06
C SER A 3 -30.54 -4.45 1.22
N TYR A 4 -30.06 -4.33 2.45
CA TYR A 4 -28.64 -4.03 2.70
C TYR A 4 -27.81 -5.21 2.18
N ARG A 5 -27.25 -5.07 0.97
CA ARG A 5 -26.14 -5.94 0.57
C ARG A 5 -24.94 -5.53 1.41
N SER A 6 -24.53 -6.40 2.33
CA SER A 6 -23.23 -6.27 2.99
C SER A 6 -22.15 -6.18 1.92
N ALA A 7 -21.41 -5.08 1.88
CA ALA A 7 -20.27 -4.96 0.98
C ALA A 7 -19.14 -5.86 1.47
N ALA A 8 -18.62 -6.73 0.62
CA ALA A 8 -17.39 -7.46 0.90
C ALA A 8 -16.20 -6.50 0.72
N VAL A 9 -15.42 -6.30 1.78
CA VAL A 9 -14.24 -5.43 1.78
C VAL A 9 -12.98 -6.28 1.74
N ILE A 10 -12.06 -5.96 0.83
CA ILE A 10 -10.74 -6.57 0.74
C ILE A 10 -9.71 -5.51 1.04
N ILE A 11 -8.86 -5.75 2.04
CA ILE A 11 -7.74 -4.89 2.38
C ILE A 11 -6.47 -5.61 1.93
N THR A 12 -5.77 -5.04 0.95
CA THR A 12 -4.55 -5.62 0.40
C THR A 12 -3.51 -4.55 0.12
N GLN A 13 -2.24 -4.88 0.34
CA GLN A 13 -1.11 -4.08 -0.12
C GLN A 13 -0.66 -4.46 -1.53
N ARG A 14 -1.20 -5.56 -2.09
CA ARG A 14 -0.87 -6.09 -3.42
C ARG A 14 -2.09 -5.99 -4.32
N LEU A 15 -2.34 -4.80 -4.88
CA LEU A 15 -3.49 -4.53 -5.74
C LEU A 15 -3.61 -5.52 -6.91
N ALA A 16 -2.50 -5.83 -7.58
CA ALA A 16 -2.51 -6.78 -8.70
C ALA A 16 -2.99 -8.19 -8.31
N ALA A 17 -2.78 -8.61 -7.05
CA ALA A 17 -3.22 -9.92 -6.60
C ALA A 17 -4.75 -10.01 -6.41
N SER A 18 -5.44 -8.88 -6.27
CA SER A 18 -6.91 -8.85 -6.17
C SER A 18 -7.61 -8.63 -7.52
N GLU A 19 -6.87 -8.35 -8.60
CA GLU A 19 -7.44 -8.14 -9.94
C GLU A 19 -8.44 -9.23 -10.37
N PRO A 20 -8.16 -10.55 -10.19
CA PRO A 20 -9.07 -11.60 -10.64
C PRO A 20 -10.43 -11.59 -9.94
N MET A 21 -10.55 -10.89 -8.81
CA MET A 21 -11.80 -10.78 -8.05
C MET A 21 -12.76 -9.76 -8.68
N PHE A 22 -12.27 -8.89 -9.57
CA PHE A 22 -13.05 -7.84 -10.20
C PHE A 22 -13.34 -8.20 -11.65
N THR A 23 -14.62 -8.22 -12.00
CA THR A 23 -15.10 -8.51 -13.36
C THR A 23 -16.14 -7.47 -13.78
N GLU A 24 -16.59 -7.50 -15.02
CA GLU A 24 -17.69 -6.63 -15.45
C GLU A 24 -18.95 -6.83 -14.61
N ALA A 25 -19.19 -8.07 -14.15
CA ALA A 25 -20.29 -8.45 -13.28
C ALA A 25 -20.02 -8.16 -11.79
N ASN A 26 -18.75 -8.06 -11.38
CA ASN A 26 -18.33 -7.76 -10.01
C ASN A 26 -17.38 -6.57 -9.95
N ARG A 27 -17.93 -5.36 -10.10
CA ARG A 27 -17.14 -4.13 -10.11
C ARG A 27 -16.80 -3.70 -8.68
N GLY A 28 -15.52 -3.47 -8.42
CA GLY A 28 -15.03 -2.91 -7.16
C GLY A 28 -15.02 -1.39 -7.15
N ARG A 29 -15.05 -0.82 -5.94
CA ARG A 29 -14.63 0.57 -5.69
C ARG A 29 -13.34 0.52 -4.89
N LEU A 30 -12.33 1.26 -5.34
CA LEU A 30 -11.04 1.27 -4.68
C LEU A 30 -10.90 2.55 -3.86
N PHE A 31 -10.39 2.41 -2.66
CA PHE A 31 -9.93 3.51 -1.83
C PHE A 31 -8.56 3.16 -1.26
N VAL A 32 -7.76 4.17 -0.96
CA VAL A 32 -6.42 3.98 -0.43
C VAL A 32 -6.10 5.05 0.60
N MET A 33 -5.40 4.64 1.66
CA MET A 33 -4.79 5.55 2.62
C MET A 33 -3.31 5.66 2.31
N LEU A 34 -2.89 6.84 1.85
CA LEU A 34 -1.49 7.16 1.64
C LEU A 34 -0.91 7.86 2.87
N ARG A 35 0.39 7.69 3.08
CA ARG A 35 1.14 8.32 4.17
C ARG A 35 2.41 8.92 3.62
N HIS A 36 2.98 9.90 4.32
CA HIS A 36 4.30 10.42 3.96
C HIS A 36 5.32 9.28 3.75
N PRO A 37 6.02 9.21 2.60
CA PRO A 37 6.83 8.05 2.22
C PRO A 37 7.89 7.66 3.26
N ILE A 38 8.57 8.65 3.84
CA ILE A 38 9.59 8.42 4.88
C ILE A 38 8.95 7.85 6.15
N LYS A 39 7.85 8.44 6.63
CA LYS A 39 7.16 7.94 7.84
C LYS A 39 6.68 6.52 7.66
N ARG A 40 6.13 6.20 6.48
CA ARG A 40 5.71 4.84 6.12
C ARG A 40 6.87 3.84 6.21
N VAL A 41 8.04 4.19 5.68
CA VAL A 41 9.23 3.32 5.71
C VAL A 41 9.73 3.12 7.14
N VAL A 42 9.82 4.19 7.93
CA VAL A 42 10.27 4.12 9.32
C VAL A 42 9.32 3.26 10.17
N ASP A 43 8.01 3.47 10.04
CA ASP A 43 7.03 2.66 10.76
C ASP A 43 7.07 1.19 10.31
N GLN A 44 7.26 0.93 9.01
CA GLN A 44 7.43 -0.43 8.50
C GLN A 44 8.68 -1.10 9.06
N PHE A 45 9.78 -0.37 9.22
CA PHE A 45 11.00 -0.88 9.84
C PHE A 45 10.73 -1.35 11.28
N TYR A 46 10.20 -0.47 12.14
CA TYR A 46 9.91 -0.84 13.52
C TYR A 46 8.85 -1.93 13.65
N TYR A 47 7.84 -1.94 12.78
CA TYR A 47 6.86 -3.03 12.73
C TYR A 47 7.53 -4.38 12.44
N ARG A 48 8.40 -4.45 11.42
CA ARG A 48 9.09 -5.68 11.03
C ARG A 48 10.06 -6.19 12.09
N GLN A 49 10.55 -5.33 12.99
CA GLN A 49 11.38 -5.77 14.12
C GLN A 49 10.59 -6.57 15.16
N MET A 50 9.30 -6.30 15.32
CA MET A 50 8.46 -6.93 16.35
C MET A 50 7.50 -8.00 15.82
N ALA A 51 7.25 -8.04 14.51
CA ALA A 51 6.29 -8.94 13.86
C ALA A 51 6.76 -10.40 13.76
N THR A 52 7.14 -11.02 14.88
CA THR A 52 7.66 -12.39 14.96
C THR A 52 6.65 -13.46 14.51
N TRP A 53 5.37 -13.10 14.45
CA TRP A 53 4.27 -13.96 14.01
C TRP A 53 4.08 -14.00 12.48
N GLU A 54 4.73 -13.10 11.72
CA GLU A 54 4.62 -13.08 10.26
C GLU A 54 5.63 -14.03 9.60
N SER A 55 5.21 -14.71 8.54
CA SER A 55 6.09 -15.62 7.78
C SER A 55 7.29 -14.94 7.14
N GLY A 56 7.24 -13.62 6.94
CA GLY A 56 8.32 -12.79 6.41
C GLY A 56 9.20 -12.14 7.48
N PHE A 57 9.10 -12.56 8.75
CA PHE A 57 9.94 -12.04 9.83
C PHE A 57 11.42 -12.30 9.55
N ASP A 58 12.24 -11.25 9.63
CA ASP A 58 13.70 -11.34 9.53
C ASP A 58 14.33 -11.03 10.90
N PRO A 59 14.83 -12.05 11.62
CA PRO A 59 15.48 -11.84 12.91
C PRO A 59 16.65 -10.86 12.87
N ASN A 60 17.34 -10.74 11.72
CA ASN A 60 18.46 -9.81 11.59
C ASN A 60 18.01 -8.36 11.59
N LEU A 61 16.79 -8.08 11.13
CA LEU A 61 16.21 -6.74 11.11
C LEU A 61 15.94 -6.26 12.54
N ALA A 62 15.60 -7.17 13.47
CA ALA A 62 15.36 -6.87 14.88
C ALA A 62 16.58 -6.29 15.60
N THR A 63 17.80 -6.55 15.12
CA THR A 63 19.05 -6.04 15.70
C THR A 63 19.67 -4.87 14.93
N MET A 64 19.06 -4.44 13.82
CA MET A 64 19.58 -3.33 13.01
C MET A 64 19.21 -1.97 13.62
N SER A 65 20.08 -0.98 13.44
CA SER A 65 19.71 0.44 13.57
C SER A 65 18.94 0.93 12.34
N LEU A 66 18.26 2.06 12.46
CA LEU A 66 17.55 2.67 11.33
C LEU A 66 18.50 3.06 10.19
N GLU A 67 19.71 3.53 10.52
CA GLU A 67 20.75 3.87 9.55
C GLU A 67 21.25 2.63 8.80
N GLN A 68 21.47 1.52 9.51
CA GLN A 68 21.85 0.24 8.90
C GLN A 68 20.74 -0.26 7.96
N PHE A 69 19.48 -0.16 8.39
CA PHE A 69 18.34 -0.52 7.54
C PHE A 69 18.27 0.36 6.27
N ALA A 70 18.44 1.67 6.40
CA ALA A 70 18.42 2.60 5.28
C ALA A 70 19.54 2.34 4.26
N ALA A 71 20.68 1.83 4.70
CA ALA A 71 21.81 1.44 3.83
C ALA A 71 21.74 -0.01 3.32
N SER A 72 20.75 -0.80 3.76
CA SER A 72 20.63 -2.22 3.41
C SER A 72 19.76 -2.46 2.17
N ASP A 73 19.85 -3.68 1.66
CA ASP A 73 18.97 -4.25 0.61
C ASP A 73 17.54 -4.57 1.10
N ARG A 74 17.25 -4.41 2.40
CA ARG A 74 15.94 -4.71 3.01
C ARG A 74 14.92 -3.59 2.86
N LEU A 75 15.38 -2.41 2.43
CA LEU A 75 14.53 -1.26 2.17
C LEU A 75 13.82 -1.42 0.82
N VAL A 76 12.49 -1.44 0.84
CA VAL A 76 11.70 -1.38 -0.39
C VAL A 76 11.43 0.08 -0.75
N GLU A 77 12.27 0.61 -1.62
CA GLU A 77 12.10 1.93 -2.22
C GLU A 77 10.89 1.99 -3.16
N ASN A 78 10.30 3.18 -3.29
CA ASN A 78 9.21 3.46 -4.25
C ASN A 78 8.01 2.49 -4.18
N PHE A 79 7.79 1.87 -3.02
CA PHE A 79 6.81 0.80 -2.82
C PHE A 79 5.42 1.11 -3.40
N VAL A 80 4.90 2.32 -3.18
CA VAL A 80 3.57 2.73 -3.67
C VAL A 80 3.52 2.74 -5.20
N VAL A 81 4.51 3.35 -5.85
CA VAL A 81 4.59 3.41 -7.33
C VAL A 81 4.73 2.00 -7.88
N ARG A 82 5.69 1.22 -7.36
CA ARG A 82 5.92 -0.19 -7.72
C ARG A 82 4.65 -1.04 -7.63
N SER A 83 3.87 -0.85 -6.58
CA SER A 83 2.61 -1.58 -6.34
C SER A 83 1.51 -1.21 -7.34
N LEU A 84 1.43 0.06 -7.75
CA LEU A 84 0.43 0.56 -8.68
C LEU A 84 0.74 0.20 -10.14
N VAL A 85 2.02 0.27 -10.54
CA VAL A 85 2.45 -0.04 -11.92
C VAL A 85 2.91 -1.48 -12.12
N HIS A 86 2.78 -2.32 -11.09
CA HIS A 86 3.18 -3.73 -11.10
C HIS A 86 4.66 -3.97 -11.46
N LYS A 87 5.57 -3.17 -10.87
CA LYS A 87 7.04 -3.31 -11.06
C LYS A 87 7.71 -3.89 -9.82
N VAL A 88 8.15 -5.15 -9.92
CA VAL A 88 8.76 -5.88 -8.79
C VAL A 88 10.27 -5.61 -8.69
N THR A 89 11.01 -5.77 -9.78
CA THR A 89 12.49 -5.75 -9.78
C THR A 89 13.12 -4.69 -10.67
N THR A 90 12.34 -4.08 -11.57
CA THR A 90 12.83 -3.08 -12.52
C THR A 90 12.87 -1.69 -11.92
N ASP A 91 13.73 -0.83 -12.44
CA ASP A 91 13.84 0.55 -11.98
C ASP A 91 12.53 1.32 -12.18
N VAL A 92 12.25 2.19 -11.20
CA VAL A 92 11.13 3.12 -11.25
C VAL A 92 11.56 4.37 -11.99
N THR A 93 10.90 4.67 -13.09
CA THR A 93 11.14 5.84 -13.94
C THR A 93 10.14 6.96 -13.62
N LYS A 94 10.35 8.13 -14.23
CA LYS A 94 9.38 9.24 -14.14
C LYS A 94 8.02 8.86 -14.75
N ASP A 95 8.03 8.12 -15.86
CA ASP A 95 6.80 7.69 -16.52
C ASP A 95 5.97 6.76 -15.62
N ASP A 96 6.62 5.93 -14.80
CA ASP A 96 5.92 5.11 -13.80
C ASP A 96 5.24 5.96 -12.73
N VAL A 97 5.90 7.03 -12.28
CA VAL A 97 5.33 7.97 -11.30
C VAL A 97 4.11 8.66 -11.88
N ASP A 98 4.19 9.10 -13.14
CA ASP A 98 3.08 9.78 -13.81
C ASP A 98 1.91 8.81 -14.09
N LEU A 99 2.20 7.56 -14.47
CA LEU A 99 1.20 6.50 -14.57
C LEU A 99 0.55 6.19 -13.22
N ALA A 100 1.34 6.06 -12.14
CA ALA A 100 0.81 5.80 -10.80
C ALA A 100 -0.12 6.92 -10.32
N LYS A 101 0.21 8.18 -10.60
CA LYS A 101 -0.68 9.32 -10.32
C LYS A 101 -1.98 9.22 -11.10
N GLU A 102 -1.91 8.84 -12.37
CA GLU A 102 -3.10 8.71 -13.22
C GLU A 102 -4.01 7.57 -12.75
N ILE A 103 -3.43 6.43 -12.35
CA ILE A 103 -4.17 5.33 -11.73
C ILE A 103 -4.89 5.80 -10.46
N LEU A 104 -4.19 6.49 -9.56
CA LEU A 104 -4.79 7.04 -8.34
C LEU A 104 -5.92 8.03 -8.67
N ARG A 105 -5.70 8.95 -9.61
CA ARG A 105 -6.67 9.97 -10.03
C ARG A 105 -7.95 9.36 -10.59
N GLN A 106 -7.84 8.28 -11.37
CA GLN A 106 -8.98 7.70 -12.07
C GLN A 106 -9.71 6.60 -11.29
N LYS A 107 -8.99 5.86 -10.44
CA LYS A 107 -9.48 4.58 -9.90
C LYS A 107 -9.72 4.61 -8.39
N PHE A 108 -9.15 5.57 -7.67
CA PHE A 108 -9.17 5.59 -6.20
C PHE A 108 -9.84 6.83 -5.63
N VAL A 109 -10.56 6.64 -4.53
CA VAL A 109 -10.71 7.70 -3.53
C VAL A 109 -9.46 7.69 -2.64
N VAL A 110 -8.73 8.81 -2.61
CA VAL A 110 -7.45 8.91 -1.91
C VAL A 110 -7.61 9.63 -0.58
N GLY A 111 -7.24 8.94 0.49
CA GLY A 111 -7.11 9.48 1.83
C GLY A 111 -5.65 9.65 2.25
N ILE A 112 -5.41 10.54 3.20
CA ILE A 112 -4.09 10.83 3.79
C ILE A 112 -4.11 10.43 5.26
N ALA A 113 -3.20 9.55 5.67
CA ALA A 113 -3.15 8.97 7.00
C ALA A 113 -2.97 10.03 8.10
N GLU A 114 -2.23 11.10 7.82
CA GLU A 114 -2.07 12.24 8.72
C GLU A 114 -3.39 12.99 8.97
N TRP A 115 -4.39 12.81 8.10
CA TRP A 115 -5.73 13.39 8.20
C TRP A 115 -6.79 12.28 8.19
N PHE A 116 -6.57 11.24 9.00
CA PHE A 116 -7.37 10.02 9.00
C PHE A 116 -8.88 10.30 9.08
N ASP A 117 -9.33 11.07 10.08
CA ASP A 117 -10.76 11.34 10.29
C ASP A 117 -11.41 12.02 9.07
N LEU A 118 -10.73 13.03 8.51
CA LEU A 118 -11.19 13.72 7.30
C LEU A 118 -11.17 12.84 6.05
N SER A 119 -10.27 11.86 6.02
CA SER A 119 -10.13 10.93 4.90
C SER A 119 -11.21 9.87 4.93
N VAL A 120 -11.52 9.31 6.10
CA VAL A 120 -12.55 8.28 6.29
C VAL A 120 -13.94 8.83 5.93
N VAL A 121 -14.25 10.07 6.29
CA VAL A 121 -15.51 10.73 5.90
C VAL A 121 -15.69 10.77 4.38
N ARG A 122 -14.62 10.78 3.57
CA ARG A 122 -14.70 10.77 2.10
C ARG A 122 -14.90 9.37 1.51
N PHE A 123 -14.76 8.33 2.31
CA PHE A 123 -14.96 6.94 1.88
C PHE A 123 -16.40 6.46 2.06
N GLU A 124 -17.22 7.21 2.79
CA GLU A 124 -18.68 7.04 2.94
C GLU A 124 -19.45 7.57 1.72
#